data_AF-A0A7J2S273-F1
#
_entry.id   AF-A0A7J2S273-F1
#
_cell.length_a   1.000
_cell.length_b   1.000
_cell.length_c   1.000
_cell.angle_alpha   90.00
_cell.angle_beta   90.00
_cell.angle_gamma   90.00
#
_symmetry.space_group_name_H-M   'P 1'
#
loop_
_entity.id
_entity.type
_entity.pdbx_description
1 polymer ?
#
loop_
_entity_poly.entity_id
_entity_poly.type
_entity_poly.pdbx_seq_one_letter_code
_entity_poly.pdbx_strand_id
1 'polypeptide(L)'
;MGGALTVAKWEVLKAKGTMKKESLLTLLVLLILLALFVASAPAEDLEMDDKIYTIALAGKEHLSLVASDNRFDLVLTDQNEGFKLLEEGKVDLLILGDNAYLYDRDKSYAALNALKEASRSYR
;
A
#
# COMPACT_ATOMS: atom_id res chain seq x y z
N MET A 1 -11.49 19.69 -38.79
CA MET A 1 -11.73 18.74 -37.67
C MET A 1 -12.99 17.89 -37.91
N GLY A 2 -13.14 17.26 -39.08
CA GLY A 2 -14.33 16.43 -39.40
C GLY A 2 -14.02 14.98 -39.77
N GLY A 3 -12.75 14.65 -40.06
CA GLY A 3 -12.34 13.30 -40.48
C GLY A 3 -12.38 12.27 -39.34
N ALA A 4 -11.97 12.66 -38.12
CA ALA A 4 -11.92 11.75 -36.97
C ALA A 4 -13.31 11.24 -36.56
N LEU A 5 -14.34 12.10 -36.61
CA LEU A 5 -15.73 11.71 -36.35
C LEU A 5 -16.28 10.75 -37.40
N THR A 6 -15.90 10.94 -38.66
CA THR A 6 -16.32 10.05 -39.76
C THR A 6 -15.67 8.68 -39.64
N VAL A 7 -14.37 8.63 -39.31
CA VAL A 7 -13.63 7.37 -39.12
C VAL A 7 -14.18 6.60 -37.91
N ALA A 8 -14.38 7.28 -36.77
CA ALA A 8 -14.97 6.66 -35.58
C ALA A 8 -16.39 6.12 -35.85
N LYS A 9 -17.21 6.87 -36.59
CA LYS A 9 -18.56 6.42 -36.97
C LYS A 9 -18.51 5.19 -37.88
N TRP A 10 -17.53 5.11 -38.78
CA TRP A 10 -17.33 3.99 -39.69
C TRP A 10 -16.88 2.72 -38.95
N GLU A 11 -15.98 2.83 -37.98
CA GLU A 11 -15.54 1.69 -37.16
C GLU A 11 -16.68 1.16 -36.27
N VAL A 12 -17.46 2.04 -35.64
CA VAL A 12 -18.61 1.64 -34.82
C VAL A 12 -19.68 0.96 -35.67
N LEU A 13 -19.94 1.44 -36.88
CA LEU A 13 -20.88 0.80 -37.82
C LEU A 13 -20.38 -0.56 -38.31
N LYS A 14 -19.07 -0.73 -38.52
CA LYS A 14 -18.45 -2.00 -38.89
C LYS A 14 -18.51 -3.03 -37.75
N ALA A 15 -18.28 -2.60 -36.51
CA ALA A 15 -18.39 -3.45 -35.32
C ALA A 15 -19.85 -3.88 -35.01
N LYS A 16 -20.82 -3.04 -35.37
CA LYS A 16 -22.26 -3.32 -35.21
C LYS A 16 -22.73 -4.54 -36.03
N GLY A 17 -22.02 -4.91 -37.10
CA GLY A 17 -22.35 -6.07 -37.92
C GLY A 17 -21.92 -7.41 -37.33
N THR A 18 -21.00 -7.43 -36.37
CA THR A 18 -20.38 -8.65 -35.81
C THR A 18 -20.79 -8.98 -34.38
N MET A 19 -21.32 -8.00 -33.62
CA MET A 19 -21.76 -8.23 -32.24
C MET A 19 -23.19 -8.78 -32.21
N LYS A 20 -23.33 -10.05 -31.81
CA LYS A 20 -24.64 -10.65 -31.50
C LYS A 20 -25.26 -9.94 -30.29
N LYS A 21 -26.59 -9.79 -30.25
CA LYS A 21 -27.32 -9.21 -29.11
C LYS A 21 -26.95 -9.87 -27.78
N GLU A 22 -26.70 -11.18 -27.81
CA GLU A 22 -26.23 -11.96 -26.65
C GLU A 22 -24.90 -11.42 -26.10
N SER A 23 -23.92 -11.17 -26.96
CA SER A 23 -22.61 -10.64 -26.56
C SER A 23 -22.70 -9.24 -25.94
N LEU A 24 -23.63 -8.41 -26.44
CA LEU A 24 -23.87 -7.07 -25.89
C LEU A 24 -24.50 -7.16 -24.49
N LEU A 25 -25.40 -8.11 -24.29
CA LEU A 25 -26.01 -8.38 -22.99
C LEU A 25 -24.97 -8.93 -21.99
N THR A 26 -24.11 -9.85 -22.43
CA THR A 26 -23.00 -10.36 -21.60
C THR A 26 -22.04 -9.26 -21.19
N LEU A 27 -21.68 -8.36 -22.11
CA LEU A 27 -20.83 -7.20 -21.82
C LEU A 27 -21.47 -6.28 -20.76
N LEU A 28 -22.77 -6.02 -20.89
CA LEU A 28 -23.52 -5.17 -19.96
C LEU A 28 -23.55 -5.79 -18.56
N VAL A 29 -23.81 -7.11 -18.46
CA VAL A 29 -23.76 -7.86 -17.20
C VAL A 29 -22.36 -7.82 -16.59
N LEU A 30 -21.32 -8.01 -17.40
CA LEU A 30 -19.93 -7.95 -16.95
C LEU A 30 -19.57 -6.56 -16.38
N LEU A 31 -20.02 -5.49 -17.05
CA LEU A 31 -19.80 -4.12 -16.59
C LEU A 31 -20.53 -3.85 -15.27
N ILE A 32 -21.75 -4.34 -15.10
CA ILE A 32 -22.50 -4.22 -13.84
C ILE A 32 -21.79 -4.99 -12.73
N LEU A 33 -21.34 -6.22 -12.98
CA LEU A 33 -20.58 -7.01 -12.01
C LEU A 33 -19.27 -6.32 -11.62
N LEU A 34 -18.56 -5.73 -12.57
CA LEU A 34 -17.33 -4.97 -12.32
C LEU A 34 -17.62 -3.74 -11.45
N ALA A 35 -18.68 -2.99 -11.76
CA ALA A 35 -19.08 -1.82 -10.99
C ALA A 35 -19.47 -2.20 -9.55
N LEU A 36 -20.21 -3.30 -9.38
CA LEU A 36 -20.56 -3.83 -8.06
C LEU A 36 -19.33 -4.30 -7.29
N PHE A 37 -18.38 -4.96 -7.96
CA PHE A 37 -17.12 -5.38 -7.35
C PHE A 37 -16.33 -4.17 -6.84
N VAL A 38 -16.17 -3.15 -7.67
CA VAL A 38 -15.48 -1.89 -7.29
C VAL A 38 -16.22 -1.17 -6.16
N ALA A 39 -17.55 -1.13 -6.19
CA ALA A 39 -18.35 -0.50 -5.13
C ALA A 39 -18.36 -1.31 -3.81
N SER A 40 -18.15 -2.63 -3.89
CA SER A 40 -18.04 -3.51 -2.73
C SER A 40 -16.64 -3.56 -2.12
N ALA A 41 -15.63 -3.04 -2.83
CA ALA A 41 -14.29 -2.93 -2.29
C ALA A 41 -14.33 -1.94 -1.12
N PRO A 42 -13.84 -2.31 0.07
CA PRO A 42 -13.77 -1.38 1.19
C PRO A 42 -12.92 -0.18 0.78
N ALA A 43 -13.43 1.03 1.02
CA ALA A 43 -12.69 2.27 0.77
C ALA A 43 -11.45 2.42 1.67
N GLU A 44 -11.33 1.58 2.71
CA GLU A 44 -10.36 1.73 3.79
C GLU A 44 -8.99 1.04 3.57
N ASP A 45 -8.75 0.24 2.53
CA ASP A 45 -7.52 -0.57 2.43
C ASP A 45 -6.80 -0.48 1.07
N LEU A 46 -6.87 0.67 0.39
CA LEU A 46 -5.94 0.99 -0.71
C LEU A 46 -4.90 2.02 -0.27
N GLU A 47 -4.58 2.11 1.01
CA GLU A 47 -3.34 2.73 1.46
C GLU A 47 -2.18 1.76 1.15
N MET A 48 -1.75 1.70 -0.11
CA MET A 48 -0.63 0.85 -0.54
C MET A 48 0.69 1.15 0.20
N ASP A 49 0.74 2.27 0.93
CA ASP A 49 1.90 2.73 1.70
C ASP A 49 1.73 2.64 3.23
N ASP A 50 0.61 2.08 3.74
CA ASP A 50 0.39 1.93 5.18
C ASP A 50 1.08 0.66 5.72
N LYS A 51 1.72 0.76 6.89
CA LYS A 51 2.33 -0.34 7.64
C LYS A 51 3.35 -1.20 6.86
N ILE A 52 4.14 -0.58 5.97
CA ILE A 52 5.18 -1.27 5.19
C ILE A 52 6.27 -1.87 6.10
N TYR A 53 6.66 -1.16 7.15
CA TYR A 53 7.78 -1.54 8.04
C TYR A 53 7.31 -1.75 9.47
N THR A 54 7.70 -2.86 10.09
CA THR A 54 7.33 -3.14 11.49
C THR A 54 8.46 -2.71 12.44
N ILE A 55 8.17 -1.80 13.37
CA ILE A 55 9.14 -1.25 14.33
C ILE A 55 8.75 -1.67 15.75
N ALA A 56 9.68 -2.30 16.46
CA ALA A 56 9.59 -2.48 17.90
C ALA A 56 10.14 -1.24 18.62
N LEU A 57 9.38 -0.68 19.56
CA LEU A 57 9.82 0.41 20.43
C LEU A 57 9.93 -0.10 21.87
N ALA A 58 11.16 -0.08 22.40
CA ALA A 58 11.46 -0.33 23.81
C ALA A 58 11.55 0.98 24.60
N GLY A 59 10.43 1.72 24.63
CA GLY A 59 10.37 3.06 25.22
C GLY A 59 9.16 3.87 24.74
N LYS A 60 9.05 5.12 25.17
CA LYS A 60 8.01 6.07 24.69
C LYS A 60 8.60 7.31 24.02
N GLU A 61 9.91 7.50 24.12
CA GLU A 61 10.65 8.67 23.65
C GLU A 61 10.47 8.96 22.15
N HIS A 62 10.40 7.92 21.33
CA HIS A 62 10.28 8.04 19.87
C HIS A 62 8.89 7.70 19.34
N LEU A 63 7.92 7.47 20.23
CA LEU A 63 6.57 7.04 19.86
C LEU A 63 5.91 8.08 18.94
N SER A 64 6.02 9.37 19.26
CA SER A 64 5.43 10.44 18.46
C SER A 64 6.03 10.58 17.06
N LEU A 65 7.32 10.27 16.89
CA LEU A 65 7.98 10.33 15.58
C LEU A 65 7.57 9.16 14.71
N VAL A 66 7.56 7.95 15.26
CA VAL A 66 7.19 6.74 14.50
C VAL A 66 5.69 6.71 14.21
N ALA A 67 4.84 7.12 15.16
CA ALA A 67 3.38 7.17 14.96
C ALA A 67 2.93 8.31 14.02
N SER A 68 3.82 9.26 13.67
CA SER A 68 3.50 10.34 12.74
C SER A 68 3.58 9.94 11.27
N ASP A 69 4.15 8.77 10.96
CA ASP A 69 4.39 8.29 9.61
C ASP A 69 3.68 6.93 9.42
N ASN A 70 2.65 6.89 8.58
CA ASN A 70 1.82 5.70 8.31
C ASN A 70 2.64 4.53 7.74
N ARG A 71 3.86 4.74 7.23
CA ARG A 71 4.69 3.63 6.72
C ARG A 71 5.11 2.65 7.83
N PHE A 72 5.01 3.04 9.10
CA PHE A 72 5.45 2.23 10.23
C PHE A 72 4.28 1.59 11.00
N ASP A 73 4.37 0.27 11.15
CA ASP A 73 3.57 -0.49 12.11
C ASP A 73 4.33 -0.58 13.44
N LEU A 74 3.71 -0.11 14.53
CA LEU A 74 4.39 0.15 15.80
C LEU A 74 4.04 -0.91 16.84
N VAL A 75 5.06 -1.63 17.31
CA VAL A 75 4.95 -2.64 18.37
C VAL A 75 5.63 -2.13 19.63
N LEU A 76 4.84 -1.80 20.66
CA LEU A 76 5.39 -1.46 21.97
C LEU A 76 5.80 -2.73 22.70
N THR A 77 7.04 -2.77 23.18
CA THR A 77 7.60 -3.96 23.82
C THR A 77 8.64 -3.57 24.87
N ASP A 78 9.01 -4.51 25.74
CA ASP A 78 10.13 -4.32 26.66
C ASP A 78 11.47 -4.65 25.96
N GLN A 79 12.60 -4.21 26.53
CA GLN A 79 13.92 -4.43 25.90
C GLN A 79 14.17 -5.90 25.50
N ASN A 80 13.92 -6.83 26.43
CA ASN A 80 14.19 -8.26 26.21
C ASN A 80 13.27 -8.87 25.14
N GLU A 81 12.00 -8.45 25.12
CA GLU A 81 11.04 -8.96 24.15
C GLU A 81 11.27 -8.34 22.77
N GLY A 82 11.67 -7.07 22.69
CA GLY A 82 12.06 -6.41 21.45
C GLY A 82 13.25 -7.08 20.76
N PHE A 83 14.30 -7.46 21.50
CA PHE A 83 15.41 -8.22 20.94
C PHE A 83 14.97 -9.59 20.43
N LYS A 84 14.12 -10.29 21.18
CA LYS A 84 13.57 -11.58 20.75
C LYS A 84 12.77 -11.45 19.45
N LEU A 85 11.92 -10.43 19.34
CA LEU A 85 11.14 -10.16 18.12
C LEU A 85 12.05 -9.83 16.93
N LEU A 86 13.15 -9.11 17.17
CA LEU A 86 14.14 -8.79 16.15
C LEU A 86 14.86 -10.06 15.69
N GLU A 87 15.36 -10.88 16.61
CA GLU A 87 16.05 -12.15 16.29
C GLU A 87 15.15 -13.16 15.56
N GLU A 88 13.86 -13.19 15.91
CA GLU A 88 12.85 -14.00 15.21
C GLU A 88 12.47 -13.43 13.83
N GLY A 89 12.99 -12.25 13.45
CA GLY A 89 12.71 -11.59 12.17
C GLY A 89 11.27 -11.06 12.05
N LYS A 90 10.55 -10.95 13.17
CA LYS A 90 9.15 -10.47 13.24
C LYS A 90 9.05 -8.96 13.13
N VAL A 91 10.12 -8.24 13.48
CA VAL A 91 10.22 -6.79 13.32
C VAL A 91 11.39 -6.44 12.41
N ASP A 92 11.24 -5.36 11.66
CA ASP A 92 12.27 -4.85 10.75
C ASP A 92 13.32 -4.00 11.48
N LEU A 93 12.91 -3.30 12.54
CA LEU A 93 13.74 -2.40 13.33
C LEU A 93 13.37 -2.48 14.81
N LEU A 94 14.35 -2.41 15.70
CA LEU A 94 14.15 -2.23 17.13
C LEU A 94 14.78 -0.91 17.56
N ILE A 95 14.00 -0.03 18.18
CA ILE A 95 14.48 1.22 18.77
C ILE A 95 14.51 1.07 20.29
N LEU A 96 15.67 1.33 20.88
CA LEU A 96 15.91 1.18 22.31
C LEU A 96 16.78 2.35 22.78
N GLY A 97 16.13 3.31 23.46
CA GLY A 97 16.72 4.63 23.69
C GLY A 97 17.12 5.28 22.36
N ASP A 98 18.33 5.84 22.32
CA ASP A 98 18.89 6.49 21.12
C ASP A 98 19.50 5.52 20.10
N ASN A 99 19.44 4.20 20.35
CA ASN A 99 20.04 3.19 19.48
C ASN A 99 18.98 2.47 18.66
N ALA A 100 19.28 2.26 17.37
CA ALA A 100 18.46 1.48 16.46
C ALA A 100 19.19 0.19 16.07
N TYR A 101 18.54 -0.95 16.29
CA TYR A 101 19.02 -2.27 15.93
C TYR A 101 18.24 -2.80 14.73
N LEU A 102 18.94 -3.50 13.85
CA LEU A 102 18.43 -3.95 12.56
C LEU A 102 18.55 -5.46 12.47
N TYR A 103 17.56 -6.09 11.86
CA TYR A 103 17.74 -7.44 11.34
C TYR A 103 18.49 -7.37 10.01
N ASP A 104 19.35 -8.35 9.72
CA ASP A 104 20.15 -8.35 8.50
C ASP A 104 19.31 -8.77 7.28
N ARG A 105 18.53 -7.82 6.75
CA ARG A 105 17.68 -7.98 5.56
C ARG A 105 17.47 -6.64 4.86
N ASP A 106 17.32 -6.67 3.54
CA ASP A 106 17.13 -5.46 2.71
C ASP A 106 15.98 -4.57 3.21
N LYS A 107 14.88 -5.20 3.66
CA LYS A 107 13.70 -4.50 4.20
C LYS A 107 14.02 -3.68 5.45
N SER A 108 14.90 -4.17 6.33
CA SER A 108 15.31 -3.47 7.55
C SER A 108 16.17 -2.25 7.26
N TYR A 109 17.08 -2.35 6.27
CA TYR A 109 17.85 -1.18 5.82
C TYR A 109 16.96 -0.12 5.17
N ALA A 110 15.94 -0.54 4.42
CA ALA A 110 14.92 0.37 3.87
C ALA A 110 14.11 1.04 4.99
N ALA A 111 13.70 0.30 6.02
CA ALA A 111 13.00 0.84 7.19
C ALA A 111 13.83 1.91 7.92
N LEU A 112 15.14 1.70 8.08
CA LEU A 112 16.03 2.69 8.67
C LEU A 112 16.12 3.98 7.84
N ASN A 113 16.20 3.84 6.51
CA ASN A 113 16.25 4.99 5.62
C ASN A 113 14.94 5.79 5.64
N ALA A 114 13.80 5.09 5.66
CA ALA A 114 12.50 5.71 5.85
C ALA A 114 12.42 6.45 7.19
N LEU A 115 12.93 5.85 8.28
CA LEU A 115 12.94 6.48 9.60
C LEU A 115 13.83 7.73 9.63
N LYS A 116 14.99 7.68 8.97
CA LYS A 116 15.88 8.85 8.81
C LYS A 116 15.17 9.97 8.06
N GLU A 117 14.42 9.65 7.01
CA GLU A 117 13.64 10.62 6.25
C GLU A 117 12.52 11.23 7.09
N ALA A 118 11.75 10.40 7.80
CA ALA A 118 10.72 10.84 8.73
C ALA A 118 11.29 11.77 9.82
N SER A 119 12.45 11.42 10.40
CA SER A 119 13.11 12.23 11.42
C SER A 119 13.58 13.61 10.92
N ARG A 120 13.92 13.73 9.62
CA ARG A 120 14.27 15.01 9.01
C ARG A 120 13.02 15.86 8.76
N SER A 121 11.92 15.24 8.35
CA SER A 121 10.66 15.95 8.10
C SER A 121 9.95 16.37 9.38
N TYR A 122 10.18 15.67 10.48
CA TYR A 122 9.58 15.98 11.79
C TYR A 122 10.24 17.19 12.49
N ARG A 123 11.47 17.54 12.09
CA ARG A 123 12.30 18.54 12.74
C ARG A 123 12.16 19.92 12.11
#